data_AF-A0A857F4X8-F1
#
_entry.id   AF-A0A857F4X8-F1
#
_cell.length_a   1.000
_cell.length_b   1.000
_cell.length_c   1.000
_cell.angle_alpha   90.00
_cell.angle_beta   90.00
_cell.angle_gamma   90.00
#
_symmetry.space_group_name_H-M   'P 1'
#
loop_
_entity.id
_entity.type
_entity.pdbx_description
1 polymer ?
#
loop_
_entity_poly.entity_id
_entity_poly.type
_entity_poly.pdbx_seq_one_letter_code
_entity_poly.pdbx_strand_id
1 'polypeptide(L)'
;MTIHLASWRYLAALTLPPIVFALWGADSIVAGLLLLLAGVTHYYCWRLWLDERLFALLYTHEPQTADFDAALAQLWGKKTASGRTLNSRWLGAAKLLRRAMISSLLLWLLMVAGPLTDLIVVH
;
A
#
# COMPACT_ATOMS: atom_id res chain seq x y z
N MET A 1 -10.76 -10.47 15.55
CA MET A 1 -9.45 -9.88 15.19
C MET A 1 -9.69 -8.64 14.35
N THR A 2 -9.67 -7.46 14.96
CA THR A 2 -9.80 -6.16 14.29
C THR A 2 -8.44 -5.73 13.75
N ILE A 3 -8.10 -6.12 12.52
CA ILE A 3 -6.97 -5.48 11.84
C ILE A 3 -7.45 -4.12 11.36
N HIS A 4 -6.72 -3.07 11.73
CA HIS A 4 -6.89 -1.72 11.22
C HIS A 4 -6.50 -1.66 9.74
N LEU A 5 -7.29 -2.20 8.82
CA LEU A 5 -7.08 -1.95 7.39
C LEU A 5 -7.15 -0.44 7.09
N ALA A 6 -7.91 0.32 7.87
CA ALA A 6 -7.92 1.78 7.92
C ALA A 6 -6.53 2.44 8.14
N SER A 7 -5.51 1.67 8.54
CA SER A 7 -4.13 2.16 8.67
C SER A 7 -3.55 2.73 7.38
N TRP A 8 -4.15 2.42 6.22
CA TRP A 8 -3.77 3.03 4.94
C TRP A 8 -3.77 4.56 4.99
N ARG A 9 -4.65 5.18 5.79
CA ARG A 9 -4.71 6.64 5.96
C ARG A 9 -3.43 7.19 6.56
N TYR A 10 -2.95 6.55 7.62
CA TYR A 10 -1.72 6.94 8.29
C TYR A 10 -0.50 6.68 7.40
N LEU A 11 -0.46 5.54 6.71
CA LEU A 11 0.63 5.23 5.78
C LEU A 11 0.69 6.22 4.61
N ALA A 12 -0.46 6.62 4.06
CA ALA A 12 -0.52 7.65 3.02
C ALA A 12 -0.07 9.02 3.56
N ALA A 13 -0.58 9.44 4.72
CA ALA A 13 -0.16 10.69 5.36
C ALA A 13 1.35 10.72 5.67
N LEU A 14 1.92 9.58 6.04
CA LEU A 14 3.34 9.43 6.36
C LEU A 14 4.25 9.57 5.12
N THR A 15 3.70 9.56 3.90
CA THR A 15 4.46 9.88 2.68
C THR A 15 4.61 11.37 2.42
N LEU A 16 3.85 12.24 3.12
CA LEU A 16 3.89 13.69 2.88
C LEU A 16 5.27 14.30 3.14
N PRO A 17 5.96 14.04 4.28
CA PRO A 17 7.27 14.65 4.50
C PRO A 17 8.32 14.24 3.44
N PRO A 18 8.45 12.95 3.05
CA PRO A 18 9.34 12.57 1.95
C PRO A 18 8.99 13.18 0.59
N ILE A 19 7.69 13.37 0.28
CA ILE A 19 7.27 14.04 -0.96
C ILE A 19 7.67 15.52 -0.93
N VAL A 20 7.41 16.22 0.18
CA VAL A 20 7.83 17.62 0.34
C VAL A 20 9.35 17.73 0.23
N PHE A 21 10.10 16.84 0.89
CA PHE A 21 11.55 16.83 0.76
C PHE A 21 12.01 16.59 -0.69
N ALA A 22 11.39 15.65 -1.41
CA ALA A 22 11.70 15.37 -2.81
C ALA A 22 11.50 16.59 -3.73
N LEU A 23 10.49 17.41 -3.47
CA LEU A 23 10.15 18.57 -4.31
C LEU A 23 11.00 19.81 -4.03
N TRP A 24 11.52 19.94 -2.80
CA TRP A 24 12.12 21.20 -2.33
C TRP A 24 13.57 21.08 -1.85
N GLY A 25 14.06 19.88 -1.53
CA GLY A 25 15.33 19.71 -0.83
C GLY A 25 16.21 18.54 -1.27
N ALA A 26 15.78 17.73 -2.24
CA ALA A 26 16.53 16.60 -2.73
C ALA A 26 17.11 16.85 -4.13
N ASP A 27 18.28 16.28 -4.41
CA ASP A 27 18.83 16.22 -5.76
C ASP A 27 17.94 15.41 -6.72
N SER A 28 18.06 15.68 -8.02
CA SER A 28 17.21 15.13 -9.08
C SER A 28 17.02 13.61 -9.03
N ILE A 29 18.09 12.87 -8.70
CA ILE A 29 18.05 11.40 -8.63
C ILE A 29 17.32 10.93 -7.35
N VAL A 30 17.67 11.50 -6.20
CA VAL A 30 17.06 11.16 -4.90
C VAL A 30 15.57 11.54 -4.92
N ALA A 31 15.24 12.71 -5.46
CA ALA A 31 13.86 13.16 -5.66
C ALA A 31 13.05 12.17 -6.53
N GLY A 32 13.61 11.72 -7.66
CA GLY A 32 12.96 10.74 -8.52
C GLY A 32 12.66 9.41 -7.82
N LEU A 33 13.62 8.90 -7.04
CA LEU A 33 13.46 7.68 -6.25
C LEU A 33 12.42 7.83 -5.14
N LEU A 34 12.42 8.96 -4.42
CA LEU A 34 11.43 9.28 -3.40
C LEU A 34 10.01 9.33 -3.98
N LEU A 35 9.82 10.02 -5.12
CA LEU A 35 8.52 10.11 -5.79
C LEU A 35 8.03 8.75 -6.30
N LEU A 36 8.92 7.93 -6.88
CA LEU A 36 8.59 6.58 -7.31
C LEU A 36 8.11 5.73 -6.12
N LEU A 37 8.85 5.75 -5.03
CA LEU A 37 8.56 4.95 -3.84
C LEU A 37 7.32 5.48 -3.08
N ALA A 38 7.06 6.79 -3.10
CA ALA A 38 5.82 7.38 -2.62
C ALA A 38 4.62 6.91 -3.46
N GLY A 39 4.76 6.86 -4.79
CA GLY A 39 3.76 6.31 -5.71
C GLY A 39 3.47 4.82 -5.45
N VAL A 40 4.51 4.00 -5.24
CA VAL A 40 4.35 2.58 -4.86
C VAL A 40 3.63 2.44 -3.52
N THR A 41 3.98 3.27 -2.53
CA THR A 41 3.32 3.27 -1.22
C THR A 41 1.84 3.65 -1.36
N HIS A 42 1.52 4.66 -2.18
CA HIS A 42 0.14 5.05 -2.48
C HIS A 42 -0.64 3.97 -3.21
N TYR A 43 -0.02 3.24 -4.14
CA TYR A 43 -0.64 2.08 -4.78
C TYR A 43 -1.05 1.02 -3.75
N TYR A 44 -0.18 0.71 -2.79
CA TYR A 44 -0.53 -0.23 -1.72
C TYR A 44 -1.62 0.32 -0.79
N CYS A 45 -1.58 1.60 -0.44
CA CYS A 45 -2.61 2.23 0.39
C CYS A 45 -3.98 2.21 -0.30
N TRP A 46 -4.03 2.54 -1.60
CA TRP A 46 -5.25 2.47 -2.39
C TRP A 46 -5.81 1.06 -2.44
N ARG A 47 -4.95 0.06 -2.60
CA ARG A 47 -5.39 -1.34 -2.63
C ARG A 47 -5.87 -1.82 -1.26
N LEU A 48 -5.23 -1.39 -0.16
CA LEU A 48 -5.71 -1.64 1.21
C LEU A 48 -7.07 -1.00 1.48
N TRP A 49 -7.30 0.22 0.99
CA TRP A 49 -8.61 0.88 1.08
C TRP A 49 -9.70 0.09 0.34
N LEU A 50 -9.40 -0.44 -0.84
CA LEU A 50 -10.34 -1.26 -1.59
C LEU A 50 -10.63 -2.59 -0.86
N ASP A 51 -9.59 -3.23 -0.30
CA ASP A 51 -9.74 -4.46 0.49
C ASP A 51 -10.54 -4.20 1.78
N GLU A 52 -10.36 -3.05 2.45
CA GLU A 52 -11.16 -2.63 3.62
C GLU A 52 -12.65 -2.59 3.30
N ARG A 53 -13.02 -1.90 2.22
CA ARG A 53 -14.42 -1.78 1.78
C ARG A 53 -15.00 -3.13 1.37
N LEU A 54 -14.20 -3.96 0.70
CA LEU A 54 -14.60 -5.29 0.32
C LEU A 54 -14.90 -6.15 1.55
N PHE A 55 -14.03 -6.16 2.55
CA PHE A 55 -14.29 -6.88 3.80
C PHE A 55 -15.50 -6.31 4.53
N ALA A 56 -15.68 -5.00 4.61
CA ALA A 56 -16.87 -4.40 5.21
C ALA A 56 -18.16 -4.89 4.54
N LEU A 57 -18.19 -4.95 3.20
CA LEU A 57 -19.34 -5.48 2.45
C LEU A 57 -19.57 -6.97 2.73
N LEU A 58 -18.50 -7.79 2.68
CA LEU A 58 -18.55 -9.24 2.91
C LEU A 58 -18.91 -9.62 4.35
N TYR A 59 -18.59 -8.78 5.34
CA TYR A 59 -19.01 -8.99 6.73
C TYR A 59 -20.45 -8.52 7.00
N THR A 60 -20.96 -7.55 6.22
CA THR A 60 -22.31 -7.01 6.38
C THR A 60 -23.36 -7.87 5.65
N HIS A 61 -22.99 -8.55 4.58
CA HIS A 61 -23.87 -9.40 3.79
C HIS A 61 -23.44 -10.88 3.91
N GLU A 62 -24.37 -11.75 4.34
CA GLU A 62 -24.26 -13.22 4.30
C GLU A 62 -23.91 -13.73 2.87
N PRO A 63 -23.41 -14.97 2.71
CA PRO A 63 -22.35 -15.35 1.77
C PRO A 63 -22.84 -15.54 0.33
N GLN A 64 -23.28 -14.46 -0.32
CA GLN A 64 -23.31 -14.37 -1.78
C GLN A 64 -21.89 -14.14 -2.36
N THR A 65 -20.84 -14.50 -1.60
CA THR A 65 -19.45 -14.51 -2.06
C THR A 65 -19.26 -15.29 -3.35
N ALA A 66 -20.05 -16.34 -3.56
CA ALA A 66 -20.00 -17.14 -4.79
C ALA A 66 -20.46 -16.34 -6.02
N ASP A 67 -21.59 -15.63 -5.92
CA ASP A 67 -22.12 -14.81 -7.01
C ASP A 67 -21.22 -13.60 -7.28
N PHE A 68 -20.67 -13.00 -6.22
CA PHE A 68 -19.69 -11.93 -6.33
C PHE A 68 -18.39 -12.39 -7.01
N ASP A 69 -17.85 -13.54 -6.61
CA ASP A 69 -16.63 -14.10 -7.20
C ASP A 69 -16.86 -14.54 -8.67
N ALA A 70 -18.08 -14.98 -9.01
CA ALA A 70 -18.50 -15.30 -10.37
C ALA A 70 -18.61 -14.03 -11.25
N ALA A 71 -19.21 -12.97 -10.74
CA ALA A 71 -19.26 -11.67 -11.42
C ALA A 71 -17.85 -11.10 -11.66
N LEU A 72 -16.96 -11.21 -10.67
CA LEU A 72 -15.54 -10.85 -10.81
C LEU A 72 -14.82 -11.71 -11.86
N ALA A 73 -15.10 -13.01 -11.92
CA ALA A 73 -14.52 -13.90 -12.92
C ALA A 73 -14.89 -13.45 -14.34
N GLN A 74 -16.17 -13.07 -14.52
CA GLN A 74 -16.69 -12.59 -15.79
C GLN A 74 -16.07 -11.24 -16.18
N LEU A 75 -15.93 -10.31 -15.24
CA LEU A 75 -15.39 -8.97 -15.51
C LEU A 75 -13.89 -8.98 -15.86
N TRP A 76 -13.11 -9.85 -15.23
CA TRP A 76 -11.65 -9.92 -15.41
C TRP A 76 -11.17 -11.06 -16.32
N GLY A 77 -12.08 -11.85 -16.91
CA GLY A 77 -11.76 -12.94 -17.83
C GLY A 77 -10.87 -14.04 -17.24
N LYS A 78 -10.73 -14.09 -15.91
CA LYS A 78 -9.87 -15.05 -15.20
C LYS A 78 -10.74 -15.96 -14.34
N LYS A 79 -10.34 -17.25 -14.25
CA LYS A 79 -10.77 -18.13 -13.17
C LYS A 79 -10.34 -17.50 -11.85
N THR A 80 -11.19 -16.68 -11.25
CA THR A 80 -11.12 -16.46 -9.81
C THR A 80 -11.18 -17.85 -9.19
N ALA A 81 -10.20 -18.19 -8.38
CA ALA A 81 -10.14 -19.51 -7.75
C ALA A 81 -11.40 -19.66 -6.88
N SER A 82 -12.39 -20.37 -7.44
CA SER A 82 -13.63 -20.74 -6.76
C SER A 82 -13.30 -21.30 -5.38
N GLY A 83 -13.91 -20.73 -4.33
CA GLY A 83 -13.73 -21.21 -2.96
C GLY A 83 -12.58 -20.58 -2.16
N ARG A 84 -12.08 -19.38 -2.54
CA ARG A 84 -11.14 -18.65 -1.66
C ARG A 84 -11.81 -18.26 -0.34
N THR A 85 -11.44 -18.96 0.72
CA THR A 85 -11.93 -18.68 2.09
C THR A 85 -11.58 -17.24 2.50
N LEU A 86 -12.39 -16.67 3.40
CA LEU A 86 -12.14 -15.34 3.97
C LEU A 86 -10.73 -15.23 4.57
N ASN A 87 -10.22 -16.32 5.18
CA ASN A 87 -8.85 -16.44 5.69
C ASN A 87 -7.77 -16.29 4.61
N SER A 88 -7.98 -16.87 3.42
CA SER A 88 -7.02 -16.72 2.33
C SER A 88 -6.95 -15.27 1.80
N ARG A 89 -8.10 -14.59 1.75
CA ARG A 89 -8.20 -13.17 1.37
C ARG A 89 -7.50 -12.29 2.41
N TRP A 90 -7.69 -12.61 3.69
CA TRP A 90 -7.04 -11.94 4.81
C TRP A 90 -5.52 -12.02 4.77
N LEU A 91 -4.96 -13.21 4.50
CA LEU A 91 -3.51 -13.38 4.39
C LEU A 91 -2.92 -12.52 3.25
N GLY A 92 -3.67 -12.38 2.15
CA GLY A 92 -3.34 -11.49 1.05
C GLY A 92 -3.27 -10.01 1.47
N ALA A 93 -4.31 -9.52 2.14
CA ALA A 93 -4.36 -8.15 2.66
C ALA A 93 -3.25 -7.88 3.69
N ALA A 94 -2.97 -8.83 4.58
CA ALA A 94 -1.88 -8.72 5.56
C ALA A 94 -0.49 -8.65 4.88
N LYS A 95 -0.27 -9.42 3.81
CA LYS A 95 0.96 -9.33 3.00
C LYS A 95 1.09 -7.96 2.33
N LEU A 96 -0.03 -7.39 1.88
CA LEU A 96 -0.07 -6.07 1.27
C LEU A 96 0.23 -4.95 2.28
N LEU A 97 -0.34 -5.03 3.48
CA LEU A 97 -0.04 -4.12 4.59
C LEU A 97 1.46 -4.15 4.93
N ARG A 98 2.06 -5.35 5.00
CA ARG A 98 3.51 -5.49 5.23
C ARG A 98 4.33 -4.81 4.14
N ARG A 99 3.93 -4.96 2.87
CA ARG A 99 4.60 -4.27 1.74
C ARG A 99 4.45 -2.76 1.82
N ALA A 100 3.27 -2.25 2.21
CA ALA A 100 3.05 -0.82 2.42
C ALA A 100 3.95 -0.27 3.54
N MET A 101 4.07 -0.99 4.66
CA MET A 101 4.96 -0.61 5.77
C MET A 101 6.44 -0.63 5.36
N ILE A 102 6.89 -1.68 4.65
CA ILE A 102 8.28 -1.76 4.16
C ILE A 102 8.58 -0.62 3.18
N SER A 103 7.66 -0.37 2.24
CA SER A 103 7.79 0.72 1.26
C SER A 103 7.87 2.09 1.96
N SER A 104 7.01 2.32 2.96
CA SER A 104 7.04 3.54 3.77
C SER A 104 8.35 3.66 4.57
N LEU A 105 8.83 2.57 5.18
CA LEU A 105 10.12 2.56 5.89
C LEU A 105 11.29 2.91 4.95
N LEU A 106 11.33 2.32 3.76
CA LEU A 106 12.35 2.62 2.76
C LEU A 106 12.30 4.09 2.31
N LEU A 107 11.10 4.66 2.21
CA LEU A 107 10.89 6.06 1.86
C LEU A 107 11.51 7.00 2.90
N TRP A 108 11.33 6.68 4.19
CA TRP A 108 11.95 7.42 5.29
C TRP A 108 13.46 7.24 5.35
N LEU A 109 13.95 6.01 5.17
CA LEU A 109 15.39 5.74 5.14
C LEU A 109 16.08 6.51 4.02
N LEU A 110 15.49 6.55 2.82
CA LEU A 110 16.05 7.29 1.70
C LEU A 110 16.05 8.80 1.94
N MET A 111 14.96 9.34 2.51
CA MET A 111 14.85 10.76 2.86
C MET A 111 15.93 11.19 3.88
N VAL A 112 16.24 10.34 4.87
CA VAL A 112 17.24 10.64 5.90
C VAL A 112 18.67 10.40 5.39
N ALA A 113 18.89 9.33 4.64
CA ALA A 113 20.22 8.93 4.20
C ALA A 113 20.80 9.84 3.10
N GLY A 114 19.97 10.33 2.18
CA GLY A 114 20.43 11.20 1.08
C GLY A 114 21.18 12.45 1.56
N PRO A 115 20.56 13.30 2.41
CA PRO A 115 21.23 14.47 2.97
C PRO A 115 22.46 14.12 3.83
N LEU A 116 22.44 12.97 4.49
CA LEU A 116 23.54 12.53 5.35
C LEU A 116 24.80 12.23 4.52
N THR A 117 24.63 11.61 3.35
CA THR A 117 25.76 11.34 2.45
C THR A 117 26.36 12.62 1.89
N ASP A 118 25.53 13.60 1.57
CA ASP A 118 26.02 14.90 1.07
C ASP A 118 26.79 15.66 2.16
N LEU A 119 26.30 15.60 3.42
CA LEU A 119 26.99 16.23 4.56
C LEU A 119 28.34 15.58 4.87
N ILE A 120 28.45 14.25 4.76
CA ILE A 120 29.70 13.52 5.00
C ILE A 120 30.72 13.73 3.86
N VAL A 121 30.26 13.92 2.62
CA VAL A 121 31.17 14.13 1.48
C VAL A 121 31.74 15.56 1.43
N VAL A 122 31.02 16.54 2.00
CA VAL A 122 31.44 17.95 2.03
C VAL A 122 32.41 18.29 3.18
N HIS A 123 32.51 17.42 4.20
CA HIS A 123 33.40 17.56 5.35
C HIS A 123 34.56 16.57 5.34
#